data_AF-A0A9X3T7G5-F1
#
_entry.id   AF-A0A9X3T7G5-F1
#
_cell.length_a   1.000
_cell.length_b   1.000
_cell.length_c   1.000
_cell.angle_alpha   90.00
_cell.angle_beta   90.00
_cell.angle_gamma   90.00
#
_symmetry.space_group_name_H-M   'P 1'
#
loop_
_entity.id
_entity.type
_entity.pdbx_description
1 polymer ?
#
loop_
_entity_poly.entity_id
_entity_poly.type
_entity_poly.pdbx_seq_one_letter_code
_entity_poly.pdbx_strand_id
1 'polypeptide(L)'
;MAFPSSSTAFARSTCDYPDITRNWFWDGSLKTRYRTAFDANGYGVHPNVTSFTMHEEAHQQAGRVIRDLNDLGIEYARSEPPWPYRWTGLAGAKVCKPGYHRYGAAIDFTRFDWGSGHYVDTAVHGKERRLYLRRRYLAVIAICRKHFGTVLHCNNDPDGSHWNHIHADRGRQAVAADWSYQTDTTIIQWAARDLAGVKDMPIDGSFGLKTKAGYIVLREKLGLVDIGPGDSAANFRIWLDLIARHGMADKPAGTFFADEAMRADAAAASD
;
A
#
# COMPACT_ATOMS: atom_id res chain seq x y z
N MET A 1 -13.18 -20.03 -0.70
CA MET A 1 -14.52 -19.46 -0.41
C MET A 1 -14.42 -17.96 -0.46
N ALA A 2 -15.37 -17.25 -1.09
CA ALA A 2 -15.34 -15.78 -1.11
C ALA A 2 -15.54 -15.24 0.32
N PHE A 3 -14.78 -14.21 0.70
CA PHE A 3 -14.98 -13.54 1.98
C PHE A 3 -16.38 -12.92 2.03
N PRO A 4 -17.08 -13.02 3.17
CA PRO A 4 -18.36 -12.34 3.33
C PRO A 4 -18.20 -10.85 3.05
N SER A 5 -19.20 -10.26 2.38
CA SER A 5 -19.30 -8.81 2.22
C SER A 5 -19.25 -8.14 3.60
N SER A 6 -18.88 -6.86 3.64
CA SER A 6 -18.77 -6.11 4.90
C SER A 6 -20.02 -6.26 5.77
N SER A 7 -21.23 -6.30 5.20
CA SER A 7 -22.48 -6.50 5.95
C SER A 7 -22.66 -7.89 6.59
N THR A 8 -22.06 -8.94 6.04
CA THR A 8 -22.09 -10.30 6.63
C THR A 8 -20.93 -10.56 7.61
N ALA A 9 -19.83 -9.80 7.48
CA ALA A 9 -18.68 -9.82 8.40
C ALA A 9 -19.00 -9.33 9.83
N PHE A 10 -20.16 -8.69 10.05
CA PHE A 10 -20.54 -8.17 11.37
C PHE A 10 -21.44 -9.13 12.19
N ALA A 11 -21.95 -10.22 11.62
CA ALA A 11 -23.11 -10.94 12.20
C ALA A 11 -22.82 -12.31 12.87
N ARG A 12 -21.63 -12.93 12.74
CA ARG A 12 -21.35 -14.26 13.35
C ARG A 12 -19.96 -14.35 13.98
N SER A 13 -19.88 -15.03 15.14
CA SER A 13 -18.89 -14.81 16.20
C SER A 13 -17.70 -15.77 16.27
N THR A 14 -17.47 -16.65 15.30
CA THR A 14 -16.43 -17.66 15.41
C THR A 14 -15.29 -17.41 14.41
N CYS A 15 -14.06 -17.62 14.89
CA CYS A 15 -12.80 -17.42 14.15
C CYS A 15 -12.59 -18.51 13.07
N ASP A 16 -13.63 -18.89 12.34
CA ASP A 16 -13.87 -20.19 11.68
C ASP A 16 -13.21 -20.41 10.31
N TYR A 17 -12.23 -19.60 9.92
CA TYR A 17 -11.46 -19.89 8.71
C TYR A 17 -10.14 -20.58 9.07
N PRO A 18 -9.59 -21.46 8.19
CA PRO A 18 -8.29 -22.06 8.42
C PRO A 18 -7.23 -20.96 8.48
N ASP A 19 -6.81 -20.64 9.70
CA ASP A 19 -5.71 -19.71 9.91
C ASP A 19 -4.38 -20.42 9.77
N ILE A 20 -3.39 -19.66 9.35
CA ILE A 20 -1.99 -20.02 9.49
C ILE A 20 -1.33 -19.09 10.51
N THR A 21 -0.30 -19.61 11.18
CA THR A 21 0.57 -18.82 12.05
C THR A 21 1.98 -18.82 11.47
N ARG A 22 2.48 -17.63 11.13
CA ARG A 22 3.78 -17.42 10.46
C ARG A 22 4.47 -16.18 11.03
N ASN A 23 5.80 -16.18 11.00
CA ASN A 23 6.63 -15.01 11.32
C ASN A 23 7.33 -14.44 10.07
N TRP A 24 6.76 -14.66 8.90
CA TRP A 24 7.27 -14.26 7.58
C TRP A 24 6.10 -14.25 6.58
N PHE A 25 6.27 -13.61 5.42
CA PHE A 25 5.23 -13.51 4.37
C PHE A 25 5.60 -14.17 3.03
N TRP A 26 6.72 -13.78 2.42
CA TRP A 26 7.16 -14.28 1.10
C TRP A 26 8.33 -15.25 1.21
N ASP A 27 9.40 -14.81 1.87
CA ASP A 27 10.61 -15.58 2.10
C ASP A 27 10.76 -15.81 3.61
N GLY A 28 11.07 -17.05 4.01
CA GLY A 28 11.23 -17.46 5.40
C GLY A 28 12.34 -16.72 6.15
N SER A 29 13.28 -16.08 5.45
CA SER A 29 14.32 -15.21 6.01
C SER A 29 13.83 -13.80 6.36
N LEU A 30 12.77 -13.32 5.69
CA LEU A 30 12.20 -11.97 5.87
C LEU A 30 11.18 -11.96 7.01
N LYS A 31 11.67 -11.77 8.23
CA LYS A 31 10.85 -11.92 9.44
C LYS A 31 9.86 -10.78 9.67
N THR A 32 8.75 -11.08 10.34
CA THR A 32 7.82 -10.09 10.89
C THR A 32 8.18 -9.70 12.32
N ARG A 33 7.94 -8.45 12.70
CA ARG A 33 8.18 -7.93 14.05
C ARG A 33 6.98 -7.17 14.60
N TYR A 34 6.61 -7.42 15.84
CA TYR A 34 5.51 -6.68 16.47
C TYR A 34 5.95 -5.28 16.91
N ARG A 35 5.09 -4.28 16.67
CA ARG A 35 5.28 -2.93 17.23
C ARG A 35 4.84 -2.90 18.68
N THR A 36 5.77 -2.72 19.61
CA THR A 36 5.46 -2.70 21.05
C THR A 36 5.22 -1.32 21.62
N ALA A 37 5.76 -0.28 20.98
CA ALA A 37 5.70 1.10 21.46
C ALA A 37 6.01 2.10 20.33
N PHE A 38 6.02 3.38 20.70
CA PHE A 38 6.62 4.47 19.93
C PHE A 38 7.82 5.04 20.69
N ASP A 39 8.84 5.49 19.98
CA ASP A 39 9.95 6.25 20.58
C ASP A 39 9.57 7.74 20.78
N ALA A 40 10.51 8.53 21.32
CA ALA A 40 10.30 9.95 21.59
C ALA A 40 10.01 10.79 20.33
N ASN A 41 10.34 10.27 19.14
CA ASN A 41 10.10 10.92 17.85
C ASN A 41 8.87 10.35 17.12
N GLY A 42 8.13 9.44 17.76
CA GLY A 42 6.93 8.82 17.20
C GLY A 42 7.18 7.64 16.26
N TYR A 43 8.42 7.13 16.15
CA TYR A 43 8.71 5.95 15.34
C TYR A 43 8.30 4.68 16.08
N GLY A 44 7.84 3.67 15.34
CA GLY A 44 7.50 2.36 15.89
C GLY A 44 8.73 1.62 16.43
N VAL A 45 8.58 1.03 17.62
CA VAL A 45 9.60 0.18 18.26
C VAL A 45 9.29 -1.29 18.02
N HIS A 46 10.24 -2.02 17.43
CA HIS A 46 10.08 -3.41 16.94
C HIS A 46 11.19 -4.34 17.47
N PRO A 47 11.16 -4.70 18.76
CA PRO A 47 12.30 -5.34 19.40
C PRO A 47 12.50 -6.79 18.94
N ASN A 48 11.42 -7.52 18.67
CA ASN A 48 11.45 -8.97 18.53
C ASN A 48 10.76 -9.46 17.25
N VAL A 49 11.24 -10.58 16.72
CA VAL A 49 10.52 -11.37 15.73
C VAL A 49 9.25 -11.93 16.38
N THR A 50 8.13 -11.88 15.65
CA THR A 50 6.83 -12.30 16.20
C THR A 50 6.03 -13.01 15.12
N SER A 51 5.40 -14.13 15.49
CA SER A 51 4.44 -14.82 14.64
C SER A 51 3.06 -14.17 14.75
N PHE A 52 2.34 -14.14 13.64
CA PHE A 52 0.97 -13.65 13.58
C PHE A 52 0.06 -14.74 13.01
N THR A 53 -1.11 -14.86 13.60
CA THR A 53 -2.19 -15.71 13.10
C THR A 53 -3.04 -14.90 12.14
N MET A 54 -3.34 -15.45 10.96
CA MET A 54 -4.12 -14.80 9.91
C MET A 54 -4.65 -15.84 8.91
N HIS A 55 -5.56 -15.42 8.04
CA HIS A 55 -6.03 -16.24 6.94
C HIS A 55 -4.92 -16.46 5.90
N GLU A 56 -4.87 -17.66 5.31
CA GLU A 56 -3.86 -18.01 4.30
C GLU A 56 -3.82 -17.04 3.10
N GLU A 57 -4.97 -16.72 2.52
CA GLU A 57 -5.02 -15.75 1.42
C GLU A 57 -4.52 -14.33 1.81
N ALA A 58 -4.71 -13.87 3.05
CA ALA A 58 -4.17 -12.57 3.50
C ALA A 58 -2.64 -12.63 3.62
N HIS A 59 -2.11 -13.76 4.13
CA HIS A 59 -0.68 -14.05 4.14
C HIS A 59 -0.09 -14.07 2.71
N GLN A 60 -0.77 -14.71 1.76
CA GLN A 60 -0.34 -14.74 0.35
C GLN A 60 -0.30 -13.34 -0.28
N GLN A 61 -1.32 -12.50 -0.05
CA GLN A 61 -1.32 -11.12 -0.55
C GLN A 61 -0.22 -10.28 0.10
N ALA A 62 0.00 -10.43 1.41
CA ALA A 62 1.13 -9.80 2.08
C ALA A 62 2.47 -10.29 1.52
N GLY A 63 2.59 -11.56 1.17
CA GLY A 63 3.76 -12.11 0.48
C GLY A 63 4.03 -11.39 -0.84
N ARG A 64 3.00 -11.16 -1.66
CA ARG A 64 3.14 -10.38 -2.91
C ARG A 64 3.56 -8.93 -2.65
N VAL A 65 3.01 -8.29 -1.60
CA VAL A 65 3.46 -6.96 -1.17
C VAL A 65 4.96 -6.96 -0.82
N ILE A 66 5.42 -7.90 0.00
CA ILE A 66 6.83 -7.94 0.42
C ILE A 66 7.77 -8.25 -0.74
N ARG A 67 7.39 -9.15 -1.64
CA ARG A 67 8.16 -9.44 -2.86
C ARG A 67 8.29 -8.18 -3.73
N ASP A 68 7.16 -7.55 -4.08
CA ASP A 68 7.18 -6.37 -4.96
C ASP A 68 7.95 -5.19 -4.31
N LEU A 69 7.89 -5.05 -2.97
CA LEU A 69 8.69 -4.07 -2.23
C LEU A 69 10.18 -4.41 -2.17
N ASN A 70 10.54 -5.69 -2.13
CA ASN A 70 11.92 -6.14 -2.25
C ASN A 70 12.47 -5.78 -3.64
N ASP A 71 11.73 -6.10 -4.69
CA ASP A 71 12.13 -5.85 -6.08
C ASP A 71 12.29 -4.34 -6.32
N LEU A 72 11.37 -3.52 -5.80
CA LEU A 72 11.50 -2.06 -5.81
C LEU A 72 12.76 -1.56 -5.07
N GLY A 73 13.14 -2.19 -3.96
CA GLY A 73 14.37 -1.85 -3.24
C GLY A 73 15.64 -2.24 -3.99
N ILE A 74 15.60 -3.34 -4.75
CA ILE A 74 16.73 -3.79 -5.56
C ILE A 74 16.91 -2.88 -6.78
N GLU A 75 15.83 -2.55 -7.48
CA GLU A 75 15.89 -1.88 -8.79
C GLU A 75 15.79 -0.36 -8.71
N TYR A 76 14.97 0.15 -7.79
CA TYR A 76 14.55 1.55 -7.74
C TYR A 76 14.91 2.24 -6.42
N ALA A 77 15.93 1.77 -5.70
CA ALA A 77 16.42 2.46 -4.53
C ALA A 77 16.79 3.92 -4.84
N ARG A 78 16.42 4.84 -3.94
CA ARG A 78 16.76 6.28 -4.06
C ARG A 78 18.27 6.56 -4.03
N SER A 79 19.04 5.77 -3.27
CA SER A 79 20.51 5.81 -3.27
C SER A 79 21.05 4.51 -3.81
N GLU A 80 22.39 4.38 -3.91
CA GLU A 80 23.09 3.21 -4.48
C GLU A 80 22.37 1.88 -4.18
N PRO A 81 21.64 1.32 -5.16
CA PRO A 81 21.05 -0.01 -5.04
C PRO A 81 22.14 -1.07 -4.94
N PRO A 82 21.83 -2.27 -4.41
CA PRO A 82 20.50 -2.70 -3.97
C PRO A 82 20.18 -2.33 -2.52
N TRP A 83 18.91 -2.08 -2.24
CA TRP A 83 18.36 -2.10 -0.88
C TRP A 83 17.64 -3.44 -0.68
N PRO A 84 18.29 -4.48 -0.13
CA PRO A 84 17.63 -5.76 0.10
C PRO A 84 16.63 -5.63 1.26
N TYR A 85 15.43 -6.16 1.06
CA TYR A 85 14.41 -6.18 2.11
C TYR A 85 14.89 -7.02 3.30
N ARG A 86 14.53 -6.64 4.54
CA ARG A 86 15.00 -7.31 5.75
C ARG A 86 13.88 -7.84 6.61
N TRP A 87 12.89 -7.00 6.94
CA TRP A 87 11.80 -7.37 7.83
C TRP A 87 10.60 -6.42 7.71
N THR A 88 9.45 -6.89 8.17
CA THR A 88 8.19 -6.12 8.17
C THR A 88 7.67 -5.96 9.59
N GLY A 89 7.34 -4.73 9.98
CA GLY A 89 6.68 -4.43 11.25
C GLY A 89 5.17 -4.57 11.13
N LEU A 90 4.51 -5.16 12.13
CA LEU A 90 3.06 -5.27 12.23
C LEU A 90 2.52 -4.79 13.59
N ALA A 91 1.31 -4.20 13.60
CA ALA A 91 0.52 -3.98 14.81
C ALA A 91 -0.52 -5.09 15.06
N GLY A 92 -0.90 -5.85 14.04
CA GLY A 92 -1.86 -6.94 14.18
C GLY A 92 -2.27 -7.55 12.85
N ALA A 93 -2.83 -8.76 12.90
CA ALA A 93 -3.43 -9.43 11.75
C ALA A 93 -4.80 -10.02 12.12
N LYS A 94 -4.86 -10.99 13.05
CA LYS A 94 -6.12 -11.49 13.62
C LYS A 94 -6.35 -10.98 15.04
N VAL A 95 -7.50 -10.36 15.28
CA VAL A 95 -7.95 -9.90 16.61
C VAL A 95 -9.47 -10.07 16.69
N CYS A 96 -9.99 -10.52 17.84
CA CYS A 96 -11.42 -10.75 18.08
C CYS A 96 -12.25 -9.45 18.25
N LYS A 97 -12.07 -8.46 17.36
CA LYS A 97 -12.86 -7.21 17.26
C LYS A 97 -13.73 -7.23 16.00
N PRO A 98 -14.82 -6.44 15.91
CA PRO A 98 -15.58 -6.30 14.65
C PRO A 98 -14.67 -5.89 13.46
N GLY A 99 -15.02 -6.34 12.25
CA GLY A 99 -14.26 -6.05 11.02
C GLY A 99 -13.34 -7.18 10.56
N TYR A 100 -12.53 -6.93 9.51
CA TYR A 100 -11.76 -7.97 8.82
C TYR A 100 -10.62 -8.61 9.64
N HIS A 101 -10.16 -7.95 10.71
CA HIS A 101 -9.26 -8.57 11.68
C HIS A 101 -9.89 -9.76 12.40
N ARG A 102 -11.23 -9.81 12.58
CA ARG A 102 -11.91 -10.98 13.16
C ARG A 102 -11.61 -12.26 12.38
N TYR A 103 -11.48 -12.13 11.07
CA TYR A 103 -11.31 -13.24 10.14
C TYR A 103 -9.85 -13.48 9.76
N GLY A 104 -8.90 -12.76 10.38
CA GLY A 104 -7.50 -12.78 9.95
C GLY A 104 -7.31 -12.31 8.50
N ALA A 105 -8.26 -11.52 7.97
CA ALA A 105 -8.28 -11.07 6.58
C ALA A 105 -7.75 -9.65 6.39
N ALA A 106 -7.26 -9.05 7.48
CA ALA A 106 -6.68 -7.72 7.53
C ALA A 106 -5.28 -7.78 8.16
N ILE A 107 -4.43 -6.84 7.80
CA ILE A 107 -3.08 -6.69 8.33
C ILE A 107 -2.81 -5.20 8.58
N ASP A 108 -2.33 -4.88 9.77
CA ASP A 108 -1.88 -3.54 10.13
C ASP A 108 -0.36 -3.47 9.99
N PHE A 109 0.12 -3.02 8.83
CA PHE A 109 1.53 -2.79 8.56
C PHE A 109 2.02 -1.54 9.27
N THR A 110 3.17 -1.66 9.94
CA THR A 110 3.74 -0.57 10.74
C THR A 110 5.13 -0.15 10.28
N ARG A 111 5.85 -1.06 9.61
CA ARG A 111 7.17 -0.76 9.07
C ARG A 111 7.52 -1.67 7.90
N PHE A 112 8.23 -1.11 6.93
CA PHE A 112 8.89 -1.83 5.85
C PHE A 112 10.37 -1.49 5.89
N ASP A 113 11.25 -2.47 6.06
CA ASP A 113 12.66 -2.24 6.37
C ASP A 113 13.59 -2.92 5.37
N TRP A 114 14.49 -2.14 4.78
CA TRP A 114 15.57 -2.58 3.89
C TRP A 114 16.96 -2.32 4.51
N GLY A 115 17.04 -1.99 5.80
CA GLY A 115 18.29 -1.70 6.51
C GLY A 115 18.41 -0.27 7.03
N SER A 116 19.60 0.05 7.54
CA SER A 116 19.89 1.31 8.24
C SER A 116 19.58 2.52 7.36
N GLY A 117 18.64 3.38 7.78
CA GLY A 117 18.20 4.56 7.00
C GLY A 117 17.31 4.25 5.78
N HIS A 118 17.12 2.98 5.44
CA HIS A 118 16.34 2.51 4.30
C HIS A 118 15.08 1.81 4.78
N TYR A 119 14.13 2.60 5.30
CA TYR A 119 12.85 2.06 5.78
C TYR A 119 11.69 3.03 5.52
N VAL A 120 10.48 2.49 5.66
CA VAL A 120 9.24 3.25 5.81
C VAL A 120 8.68 2.93 7.18
N ASP A 121 8.62 3.93 8.06
CA ASP A 121 7.81 3.86 9.28
C ASP A 121 6.45 4.48 8.99
N THR A 122 5.40 3.68 9.13
CA THR A 122 4.09 4.11 8.66
C THR A 122 3.43 5.13 9.58
N ALA A 123 3.97 5.34 10.79
CA ALA A 123 3.41 6.30 11.73
C ALA A 123 3.83 7.74 11.45
N VAL A 124 4.97 7.93 10.81
CA VAL A 124 5.59 9.26 10.66
C VAL A 124 5.84 9.64 9.22
N HIS A 125 6.25 8.71 8.33
CA HIS A 125 6.73 9.08 7.01
C HIS A 125 5.64 9.63 6.08
N GLY A 126 4.37 9.27 6.28
CA GLY A 126 3.26 9.80 5.49
C GLY A 126 3.00 11.31 5.70
N LYS A 127 3.35 11.85 6.87
CA LYS A 127 3.14 13.26 7.24
C LYS A 127 4.43 14.08 7.29
N GLU A 128 5.53 13.49 6.86
CA GLU A 128 6.87 14.05 6.98
C GLU A 128 7.08 15.27 6.05
N ARG A 129 7.87 16.27 6.47
CA ARG A 129 8.18 17.45 5.64
C ARG A 129 9.13 17.12 4.49
N ARG A 130 10.02 16.16 4.71
CA ARG A 130 10.97 15.66 3.70
C ARG A 130 10.21 14.89 2.61
N LEU A 131 10.21 15.44 1.39
CA LEU A 131 9.45 14.90 0.25
C LEU A 131 9.78 13.43 -0.06
N TYR A 132 11.05 13.05 0.01
CA TYR A 132 11.48 11.68 -0.30
C TYR A 132 10.88 10.61 0.64
N LEU A 133 10.60 10.96 1.90
CA LEU A 133 9.97 10.03 2.86
C LEU A 133 8.47 9.87 2.57
N ARG A 134 7.77 10.94 2.20
CA ARG A 134 6.37 10.87 1.76
C ARG A 134 6.23 10.08 0.46
N ARG A 135 7.13 10.29 -0.50
CA ARG A 135 7.18 9.53 -1.76
C ARG A 135 7.39 8.04 -1.53
N ARG A 136 8.30 7.68 -0.63
CA ARG A 136 8.53 6.26 -0.27
C ARG A 136 7.32 5.65 0.46
N TYR A 137 6.67 6.41 1.34
CA TYR A 137 5.42 5.98 1.98
C TYR A 137 4.29 5.77 0.95
N LEU A 138 4.17 6.67 -0.03
CA LEU A 138 3.22 6.52 -1.15
C LEU A 138 3.52 5.27 -1.99
N ALA A 139 4.79 4.93 -2.23
CA ALA A 139 5.15 3.70 -2.92
C ALA A 139 4.66 2.45 -2.18
N VAL A 140 4.81 2.43 -0.86
CA VAL A 140 4.28 1.34 -0.01
C VAL A 140 2.76 1.25 -0.11
N ILE A 141 2.03 2.37 -0.02
CA ILE A 141 0.57 2.38 -0.18
C ILE A 141 0.18 1.81 -1.55
N ALA A 142 0.85 2.25 -2.61
CA ALA A 142 0.54 1.81 -3.96
C ALA A 142 0.70 0.29 -4.12
N ILE A 143 1.77 -0.29 -3.58
CA ILE A 143 1.97 -1.74 -3.58
C ILE A 143 0.97 -2.46 -2.68
N CYS A 144 0.64 -1.94 -1.50
CA CYS A 144 -0.44 -2.50 -0.69
C CYS A 144 -1.75 -2.53 -1.49
N ARG A 145 -2.12 -1.44 -2.18
CA ARG A 145 -3.37 -1.34 -2.93
C ARG A 145 -3.39 -2.19 -4.20
N LYS A 146 -2.22 -2.52 -4.75
CA LYS A 146 -2.06 -3.43 -5.88
C LYS A 146 -2.55 -4.85 -5.54
N HIS A 147 -2.35 -5.27 -4.29
CA HIS A 147 -2.61 -6.65 -3.81
C HIS A 147 -3.80 -6.77 -2.86
N PHE A 148 -4.14 -5.71 -2.14
CA PHE A 148 -5.31 -5.62 -1.25
C PHE A 148 -6.37 -4.69 -1.84
N GLY A 149 -7.65 -5.03 -1.64
CA GLY A 149 -8.74 -4.18 -2.13
C GLY A 149 -9.01 -2.98 -1.25
N THR A 150 -8.83 -3.12 0.07
CA THR A 150 -8.92 -2.02 1.02
C THR A 150 -7.53 -1.67 1.53
N VAL A 151 -7.17 -0.38 1.46
CA VAL A 151 -5.96 0.14 2.10
C VAL A 151 -6.28 1.46 2.78
N LEU A 152 -6.22 1.50 4.11
CA LEU A 152 -6.40 2.72 4.91
C LEU A 152 -5.04 3.21 5.41
N HIS A 153 -4.88 4.52 5.46
CA HIS A 153 -3.58 5.15 5.71
C HIS A 153 -3.77 6.56 6.28
N CYS A 154 -2.68 7.27 6.56
CA CYS A 154 -2.73 8.53 7.32
C CYS A 154 -3.55 9.69 6.72
N ASN A 155 -3.88 9.64 5.42
CA ASN A 155 -4.78 10.60 4.73
C ASN A 155 -6.17 10.03 4.38
N ASN A 156 -6.44 8.77 4.73
CA ASN A 156 -7.73 8.10 4.57
C ASN A 156 -7.95 7.25 5.81
N ASP A 157 -8.36 7.94 6.88
CA ASP A 157 -8.47 7.41 8.24
C ASP A 157 -9.81 7.86 8.84
N PRO A 158 -10.93 7.22 8.46
CA PRO A 158 -12.28 7.73 8.75
C PRO A 158 -12.62 7.75 10.25
N ASP A 159 -11.97 6.90 11.05
CA ASP A 159 -12.18 6.80 12.50
C ASP A 159 -10.98 7.30 13.33
N GLY A 160 -9.93 7.79 12.66
CA GLY A 160 -8.72 8.26 13.33
C GLY A 160 -7.86 7.14 13.92
N SER A 161 -8.06 5.88 13.58
CA SER A 161 -7.29 4.75 14.13
C SER A 161 -6.08 4.36 13.27
N HIS A 162 -6.06 4.75 11.99
CA HIS A 162 -5.06 4.39 10.98
C HIS A 162 -3.96 5.45 10.80
N TRP A 163 -3.92 6.48 11.64
CA TRP A 163 -2.90 7.53 11.56
C TRP A 163 -1.47 6.98 11.75
N ASN A 164 -1.32 5.86 12.47
CA ASN A 164 -0.02 5.29 12.81
C ASN A 164 0.34 4.00 12.07
N HIS A 165 -0.51 3.48 11.20
CA HIS A 165 -0.28 2.23 10.48
C HIS A 165 -0.96 2.24 9.12
N ILE A 166 -0.58 1.32 8.24
CA ILE A 166 -1.33 1.06 7.01
C ILE A 166 -2.16 -0.19 7.28
N HIS A 167 -3.48 -0.03 7.26
CA HIS A 167 -4.39 -1.17 7.30
C HIS A 167 -4.64 -1.65 5.88
N ALA A 168 -4.50 -2.95 5.65
CA ALA A 168 -4.78 -3.57 4.37
C ALA A 168 -5.69 -4.80 4.57
N ASP A 169 -6.82 -4.84 3.86
CA ASP A 169 -7.79 -5.92 3.99
C ASP A 169 -8.41 -6.35 2.65
N ARG A 170 -9.19 -7.43 2.74
CA ARG A 170 -9.82 -8.11 1.60
C ARG A 170 -11.33 -7.92 1.53
N GLY A 171 -11.86 -6.91 2.22
CA GLY A 171 -13.26 -6.55 2.17
C GLY A 171 -13.73 -6.02 0.83
N ARG A 172 -12.79 -5.59 -0.01
CA ARG A 172 -13.00 -5.28 -1.41
C ARG A 172 -12.08 -6.18 -2.26
N GLN A 173 -12.51 -6.51 -3.47
CA GLN A 173 -11.60 -7.07 -4.47
C GLN A 173 -10.67 -5.98 -5.00
N ALA A 174 -9.46 -6.36 -5.43
CA ALA A 174 -8.60 -5.45 -6.17
C ALA A 174 -9.22 -5.19 -7.56
N VAL A 175 -9.91 -4.06 -7.68
CA VAL A 175 -10.62 -3.61 -8.88
C VAL A 175 -9.97 -2.36 -9.47
N ALA A 176 -10.46 -1.94 -10.65
CA ALA A 176 -10.17 -0.63 -11.23
C ALA A 176 -10.35 0.50 -10.19
N ALA A 177 -9.68 1.64 -10.41
CA ALA A 177 -9.80 2.78 -9.52
C ALA A 177 -11.26 3.26 -9.44
N ASP A 178 -11.74 3.45 -8.21
CA ASP A 178 -13.09 3.93 -7.94
C ASP A 178 -13.03 5.32 -7.30
N TRP A 179 -13.51 6.32 -8.03
CA TRP A 179 -13.45 7.72 -7.59
C TRP A 179 -14.36 8.03 -6.40
N SER A 180 -15.31 7.14 -6.08
CA SER A 180 -16.10 7.22 -4.84
C SER A 180 -15.38 6.60 -3.64
N TYR A 181 -14.28 5.88 -3.89
CA TYR A 181 -13.48 5.22 -2.86
C TYR A 181 -12.29 6.08 -2.45
N GLN A 182 -12.28 6.53 -1.20
CA GLN A 182 -11.33 7.52 -0.70
C GLN A 182 -9.87 7.08 -0.86
N THR A 183 -9.53 5.79 -0.72
CA THR A 183 -8.15 5.29 -0.92
C THR A 183 -7.67 5.55 -2.34
N ASP A 184 -8.47 5.21 -3.36
CA ASP A 184 -8.05 5.34 -4.75
C ASP A 184 -7.86 6.82 -5.10
N THR A 185 -8.80 7.67 -4.66
CA THR A 185 -8.71 9.12 -4.85
C THR A 185 -7.51 9.74 -4.12
N THR A 186 -7.26 9.36 -2.87
CA THR A 186 -6.12 9.91 -2.09
C THR A 186 -4.78 9.49 -2.66
N ILE A 187 -4.63 8.28 -3.19
CA ILE A 187 -3.41 7.85 -3.91
C ILE A 187 -3.14 8.76 -5.11
N ILE A 188 -4.16 9.04 -5.93
CA ILE A 188 -4.03 9.90 -7.11
C ILE A 188 -3.73 11.35 -6.72
N GLN A 189 -4.43 11.91 -5.73
CA GLN A 189 -4.16 13.24 -5.20
C GLN A 189 -2.72 13.35 -4.69
N TRP A 190 -2.27 12.35 -3.92
CA TRP A 190 -0.93 12.34 -3.35
C TRP A 190 0.14 12.23 -4.45
N ALA A 191 -0.04 11.33 -5.42
CA ALA A 191 0.85 11.21 -6.57
C ALA A 191 0.88 12.50 -7.40
N ALA A 192 -0.27 13.15 -7.63
CA ALA A 192 -0.33 14.42 -8.34
C ALA A 192 0.48 15.50 -7.60
N ARG A 193 0.34 15.59 -6.28
CA ARG A 193 1.10 16.54 -5.45
C ARG A 193 2.59 16.24 -5.42
N ASP A 194 2.95 15.06 -4.95
CA ASP A 194 4.33 14.74 -4.55
C ASP A 194 5.17 14.21 -5.72
N LEU A 195 4.58 13.62 -6.76
CA LEU A 195 5.31 13.13 -7.94
C LEU A 195 5.18 14.09 -9.14
N ALA A 196 3.97 14.56 -9.45
CA ALA A 196 3.74 15.45 -10.59
C ALA A 196 3.97 16.95 -10.28
N GLY A 197 4.09 17.31 -9.00
CA GLY A 197 4.39 18.68 -8.56
C GLY A 197 3.19 19.63 -8.59
N VAL A 198 1.97 19.09 -8.55
CA VAL A 198 0.75 19.90 -8.50
C VAL A 198 0.67 20.59 -7.13
N LYS A 199 0.78 21.92 -7.15
CA LYS A 199 0.72 22.75 -5.94
C LYS A 199 -0.69 22.76 -5.35
N ASP A 200 -0.78 22.88 -4.03
CA ASP A 200 -2.04 23.05 -3.27
C ASP A 200 -3.11 21.96 -3.51
N MET A 201 -2.68 20.77 -3.95
CA MET A 201 -3.54 19.60 -4.10
C MET A 201 -3.93 19.08 -2.71
N PRO A 202 -5.23 19.12 -2.32
CA PRO A 202 -5.69 18.48 -1.10
C PRO A 202 -5.58 16.95 -1.24
N ILE A 203 -5.30 16.27 -0.12
CA ILE A 203 -5.41 14.81 -0.03
C ILE A 203 -6.57 14.50 0.91
N ASP A 204 -7.78 14.65 0.39
CA ASP A 204 -9.04 14.60 1.12
C ASP A 204 -9.98 13.47 0.66
N GLY A 205 -9.57 12.70 -0.36
CA GLY A 205 -10.35 11.60 -0.92
C GLY A 205 -11.55 12.02 -1.75
N SER A 206 -11.72 13.33 -2.03
CA SER A 206 -12.81 13.86 -2.84
C SER A 206 -12.39 14.12 -4.29
N PHE A 207 -13.04 13.45 -5.24
CA PHE A 207 -12.74 13.63 -6.67
C PHE A 207 -13.44 14.87 -7.26
N GLY A 208 -12.97 16.07 -6.87
CA GLY A 208 -13.47 17.35 -7.38
C GLY A 208 -12.68 17.91 -8.57
N LEU A 209 -12.96 19.16 -8.94
CA LEU A 209 -12.30 19.84 -10.07
C LEU A 209 -10.77 19.92 -9.91
N LYS A 210 -10.27 20.21 -8.69
CA LYS A 210 -8.82 20.23 -8.42
C LYS A 210 -8.19 18.86 -8.59
N THR A 211 -8.82 17.82 -8.06
CA THR A 211 -8.38 16.42 -8.22
C THR A 211 -8.36 16.03 -9.70
N LYS A 212 -9.41 16.36 -10.47
CA LYS A 212 -9.47 16.11 -11.91
C LYS A 212 -8.33 16.80 -12.67
N ALA A 213 -8.05 18.07 -12.36
CA ALA A 213 -6.95 18.80 -12.99
C ALA A 213 -5.58 18.17 -12.67
N GLY A 214 -5.31 17.84 -11.40
CA GLY A 214 -4.07 17.18 -11.03
C GLY A 214 -3.94 15.75 -11.57
N TYR A 215 -5.05 15.02 -11.67
CA TYR A 215 -5.10 13.71 -12.35
C TYR A 215 -4.66 13.81 -13.80
N ILE A 216 -5.13 14.82 -14.55
CA ILE A 216 -4.71 15.05 -15.94
C ILE A 216 -3.20 15.29 -16.03
N VAL A 217 -2.66 16.19 -15.20
CA VAL A 217 -1.22 16.48 -15.16
C VAL A 217 -0.40 15.25 -14.79
N LEU A 218 -0.85 14.48 -13.80
CA LEU A 218 -0.19 13.24 -13.39
C LEU A 218 -0.21 12.21 -14.53
N ARG A 219 -1.36 12.04 -15.18
CA ARG A 219 -1.54 11.13 -16.31
C ARG A 219 -0.58 11.44 -17.46
N GLU A 220 -0.47 12.72 -17.83
CA GLU A 220 0.45 13.19 -18.86
C GLU A 220 1.91 12.91 -18.48
N LYS A 221 2.31 13.26 -17.25
CA LYS A 221 3.68 13.02 -16.78
C LYS A 221 4.03 11.54 -16.67
N LEU A 222 3.08 10.67 -16.35
CA LEU A 222 3.30 9.22 -16.35
C LEU A 222 3.27 8.59 -17.76
N GLY A 223 2.91 9.34 -18.81
CA GLY A 223 2.76 8.81 -20.17
C GLY A 223 1.59 7.83 -20.31
N LEU A 224 0.51 8.04 -19.55
CA LEU A 224 -0.67 7.17 -19.46
C LEU A 224 -1.93 7.84 -20.03
N VAL A 225 -1.79 8.74 -21.00
CA VAL A 225 -2.91 9.51 -21.57
C VAL A 225 -4.06 8.63 -22.04
N ASP A 226 -3.74 7.44 -22.57
CA ASP A 226 -4.69 6.46 -23.11
C ASP A 226 -4.96 5.26 -22.16
N ILE A 227 -4.43 5.30 -20.93
CA ILE A 227 -4.60 4.23 -19.93
C ILE A 227 -5.28 4.84 -18.71
N GLY A 228 -6.62 4.81 -18.67
CA GLY A 228 -7.38 5.27 -17.51
C GLY A 228 -7.36 4.24 -16.38
N PRO A 229 -7.03 4.63 -15.14
CA PRO A 229 -6.97 3.69 -14.02
C PRO A 229 -8.36 3.19 -13.59
N GLY A 230 -9.43 3.89 -13.97
CA GLY A 230 -10.81 3.47 -13.72
C GLY A 230 -11.37 2.48 -14.76
N ASP A 231 -10.65 2.25 -15.86
CA ASP A 231 -11.19 1.48 -16.99
C ASP A 231 -11.06 -0.03 -16.75
N SER A 232 -9.98 -0.47 -16.10
CA SER A 232 -9.77 -1.88 -15.73
C SER A 232 -8.85 -2.03 -14.51
N ALA A 233 -8.92 -3.18 -13.85
CA ALA A 233 -8.01 -3.49 -12.75
C ALA A 233 -6.54 -3.54 -13.22
N ALA A 234 -6.30 -3.98 -14.45
CA ALA A 234 -4.96 -4.06 -15.00
C ALA A 234 -4.39 -2.67 -15.28
N ASN A 235 -5.20 -1.75 -15.83
CA ASN A 235 -4.82 -0.35 -15.99
C ASN A 235 -4.48 0.27 -14.63
N PHE A 236 -5.27 0.02 -13.58
CA PHE A 236 -4.93 0.58 -12.27
C PHE A 236 -3.61 0.01 -11.72
N ARG A 237 -3.32 -1.28 -11.94
CA ARG A 237 -2.03 -1.87 -11.55
C ARG A 237 -0.84 -1.19 -12.23
N ILE A 238 -0.95 -0.83 -13.53
CA ILE A 238 0.08 -0.04 -14.21
C ILE A 238 0.33 1.29 -13.47
N TRP A 239 -0.73 2.00 -13.11
CA TRP A 239 -0.64 3.26 -12.37
C TRP A 239 0.04 3.07 -11.01
N LEU A 240 -0.38 2.06 -10.24
CA LEU A 240 0.19 1.76 -8.93
C LEU A 240 1.68 1.39 -9.02
N ASP A 241 2.05 0.58 -10.01
CA ASP A 241 3.45 0.21 -10.24
C ASP A 241 4.31 1.43 -10.60
N LEU A 242 3.83 2.30 -11.49
CA LEU A 242 4.56 3.51 -11.83
C LEU A 242 4.67 4.47 -10.65
N ILE A 243 3.59 4.68 -9.88
CA ILE A 243 3.63 5.47 -8.65
C ILE A 243 4.67 4.90 -7.68
N ALA A 244 4.71 3.57 -7.52
CA ALA A 244 5.64 2.91 -6.62
C ALA A 244 7.10 3.04 -7.07
N ARG A 245 7.40 2.83 -8.37
CA ARG A 245 8.75 3.02 -8.94
C ARG A 245 9.27 4.44 -8.71
N HIS A 246 8.45 5.45 -9.03
CA HIS A 246 8.81 6.86 -8.81
C HIS A 246 8.97 7.19 -7.32
N GLY A 247 8.07 6.68 -6.49
CA GLY A 247 8.08 6.91 -5.05
C GLY A 247 9.30 6.32 -4.35
N MET A 248 9.68 5.08 -4.71
CA MET A 248 10.84 4.39 -4.15
C MET A 248 12.16 5.06 -4.56
N ALA A 249 12.27 5.46 -5.83
CA ALA A 249 13.47 6.10 -6.38
C ALA A 249 13.61 7.58 -6.00
N ASP A 250 12.58 8.17 -5.37
CA ASP A 250 12.47 9.61 -5.14
C ASP A 250 12.65 10.43 -6.43
N LYS A 251 11.93 10.03 -7.47
CA LYS A 251 11.96 10.68 -8.78
C LYS A 251 10.61 11.33 -9.10
N PRO A 252 10.60 12.50 -9.77
CA PRO A 252 9.36 13.11 -10.23
C PRO A 252 8.70 12.25 -11.31
N ALA A 253 7.37 12.34 -11.44
CA ALA A 253 6.63 11.70 -12.53
C ALA A 253 7.21 12.14 -13.89
N GLY A 254 7.37 11.18 -14.80
CA GLY A 254 8.06 11.34 -16.09
C GLY A 254 9.49 10.82 -16.11
N THR A 255 9.93 10.16 -15.05
CA THR A 255 11.22 9.47 -15.01
C THR A 255 11.09 8.02 -15.48
N PHE A 256 10.02 7.35 -15.07
CA PHE A 256 9.69 5.99 -15.48
C PHE A 256 8.38 5.98 -16.26
N PHE A 257 8.27 5.07 -17.22
CA PHE A 257 7.10 4.93 -18.08
C PHE A 257 6.67 3.46 -18.13
N ALA A 258 5.42 3.22 -18.49
CA ALA A 258 4.93 1.86 -18.71
C ALA A 258 5.65 1.26 -19.92
N ASP A 259 6.39 0.17 -19.67
CA ASP A 259 7.04 -0.62 -20.71
C ASP A 259 6.02 -1.45 -21.51
N GLU A 260 6.48 -2.07 -22.60
CA GLU A 260 5.64 -2.87 -23.48
C GLU A 260 5.03 -4.08 -22.75
N ALA A 261 5.76 -4.68 -21.80
CA ALA A 261 5.28 -5.84 -21.05
C ALA A 261 4.10 -5.45 -20.14
N MET A 262 4.22 -4.35 -19.40
CA MET A 262 3.14 -3.81 -18.57
C MET A 262 1.88 -3.52 -19.41
N ARG A 263 2.06 -2.98 -20.62
CA ARG A 263 0.94 -2.66 -21.53
C ARG A 263 0.31 -3.92 -22.12
N ALA A 264 1.12 -4.91 -22.50
CA ALA A 264 0.63 -6.19 -23.01
C ALA A 264 -0.17 -6.94 -21.94
N ASP A 265 0.31 -6.97 -20.69
CA ASP A 265 -0.39 -7.58 -19.57
C ASP A 265 -1.75 -6.91 -19.31
N ALA A 266 -1.84 -5.58 -19.46
CA ALA A 266 -3.10 -4.86 -19.30
C ALA A 266 -4.09 -5.06 -20.45
N ALA A 267 -3.59 -5.20 -21.68
CA ALA A 267 -4.41 -5.54 -22.83
C ALA A 267 -5.03 -6.94 -22.66
N ALA A 268 -4.21 -7.94 -22.32
CA ALA A 268 -4.64 -9.33 -22.15
C ALA A 268 -5.62 -9.56 -20.98
N ALA A 269 -5.64 -8.66 -19.99
CA ALA A 269 -6.53 -8.73 -18.83
C ALA A 269 -7.85 -7.96 -19.03
N SER A 270 -8.01 -7.27 -20.16
CA SER A 270 -9.23 -6.55 -20.54
C SER A 270 -10.15 -7.36 -21.47
N ASP A 271 -9.66 -8.51 -21.96
CA ASP A 271 -10.41 -9.52 -22.73
C ASP A 271 -11.04 -10.58 -21.82
#